data_AF-A0A6P0IRE7-F1
#
_entry.id   AF-A0A6P0IRE7-F1
#
_cell.length_a   1.000
_cell.length_b   1.000
_cell.length_c   1.000
_cell.angle_alpha   90.00
_cell.angle_beta   90.00
_cell.angle_gamma   90.00
#
_symmetry.space_group_name_H-M   'P 1'
#
loop_
_entity.id
_entity.type
_entity.pdbx_description
1 polymer ?
#
loop_
_entity_poly.entity_id
_entity_poly.type
_entity_poly.pdbx_seq_one_letter_code
_entity_poly.pdbx_strand_id
1 'polypeptide(L)'
;MTWEIASVVAKSVAPILGIKIQTRLTPADINKAVEQGLKAALMREEPLAPEQRLFYYSAPDAIAFFLEDFFQDREVQEELHKPLQEENKAPLTSLLVEKFKQVASNYAPTQPQDSFILPWMETFVKTYTEKTSSYLQFQLTKDNYFQQISNKIDHVKFAGMLVATQHGNHSLKLDQIFVMPEVEVLHPLESRAFHPQVALPGKQWQPLRTQTVKKTLAQYLSAVKTWQANSAKSRNVMLLGAPGSGKTTLMNYVAVMLAQKQPEAMGLAPDLDWLPILIDIRDWVEYSDISILEYARQFAEKTLLVKSLPKGFFEHWLEDGRTLILLDGLDQVTEPAKGEQVVGKIKDFIQQFPNNWVILTCDNSSYHNSNFIWEFYRNE
;
A
#
# COMPACT_ATOMS: atom_id res chain seq x y z
N MET A 1 18.77 13.78 -11.76
CA MET A 1 19.96 13.00 -12.14
C MET A 1 20.17 11.74 -11.29
N THR A 2 20.63 11.78 -10.02
CA THR A 2 20.91 10.54 -9.25
C THR A 2 19.67 9.66 -9.04
N TRP A 3 18.51 10.28 -8.77
CA TRP A 3 17.21 9.61 -8.65
C TRP A 3 16.75 8.93 -9.94
N GLU A 4 16.98 9.55 -11.10
CA GLU A 4 16.56 8.99 -12.39
C GLU A 4 17.38 7.76 -12.74
N ILE A 5 18.70 7.81 -12.52
CA ILE A 5 19.59 6.66 -12.76
C ILE A 5 19.19 5.48 -11.85
N ALA A 6 19.03 5.71 -10.54
CA ALA A 6 18.65 4.65 -9.61
C ALA A 6 17.32 3.99 -10.00
N SER A 7 16.31 4.79 -10.36
CA SER A 7 14.99 4.29 -10.73
C SER A 7 14.99 3.52 -12.06
N VAL A 8 15.75 4.00 -13.07
CA VAL A 8 15.88 3.33 -14.37
C VAL A 8 16.57 1.97 -14.20
N VAL A 9 17.72 1.96 -13.54
CA VAL A 9 18.49 0.72 -13.33
C VAL A 9 17.68 -0.27 -12.50
N ALA A 10 17.06 0.15 -11.39
CA ALA A 10 16.31 -0.76 -10.53
C ALA A 10 15.11 -1.42 -11.26
N LYS A 11 14.42 -0.69 -12.15
CA LYS A 11 13.35 -1.25 -12.99
C LYS A 11 13.84 -2.30 -13.98
N SER A 12 15.05 -2.14 -14.51
CA SER A 12 15.70 -3.12 -15.40
C SER A 12 16.15 -4.37 -14.64
N VAL A 13 16.69 -4.17 -13.43
CA VAL A 13 17.34 -5.22 -12.62
C VAL A 13 16.36 -6.08 -11.83
N ALA A 14 15.33 -5.48 -11.25
CA ALA A 14 14.42 -6.19 -10.35
C ALA A 14 13.70 -7.41 -10.97
N PRO A 15 13.22 -7.37 -12.23
CA PRO A 15 12.65 -8.55 -12.87
C PRO A 15 13.66 -9.70 -12.92
N ILE A 16 14.93 -9.41 -13.16
CA ILE A 16 15.99 -10.42 -13.29
C ILE A 16 16.26 -11.08 -11.93
N LEU A 17 16.39 -10.26 -10.88
CA LEU A 17 16.58 -10.74 -9.51
C LEU A 17 15.33 -11.47 -8.95
N GLY A 18 14.15 -11.17 -9.49
CA GLY A 18 12.89 -11.82 -9.14
C GLY A 18 12.60 -13.11 -9.92
N ILE A 19 13.32 -13.40 -11.00
CA ILE A 19 13.13 -14.61 -11.82
C ILE A 19 13.81 -15.81 -11.13
N LYS A 20 13.04 -16.88 -10.89
CA LYS A 20 13.50 -18.24 -10.51
C LYS A 20 13.92 -18.52 -9.06
N ILE A 21 13.43 -17.78 -8.07
CA ILE A 21 13.63 -18.15 -6.66
C ILE A 21 12.26 -18.10 -5.94
N GLN A 22 11.99 -19.06 -5.06
CA GLN A 22 10.89 -18.97 -4.07
C GLN A 22 11.24 -17.87 -3.05
N THR A 23 11.24 -16.60 -3.47
CA THR A 23 11.40 -15.46 -2.56
C THR A 23 10.03 -15.12 -1.98
N ARG A 24 10.01 -14.66 -0.73
CA ARG A 24 8.79 -14.05 -0.14
C ARG A 24 8.58 -12.61 -0.58
N LEU A 25 9.58 -12.03 -1.26
CA LEU A 25 9.58 -10.65 -1.72
C LEU A 25 8.92 -10.55 -3.10
N THR A 26 8.06 -9.55 -3.27
CA THR A 26 7.47 -9.25 -4.57
C THR A 26 8.51 -8.58 -5.48
N PRO A 27 8.34 -8.62 -6.82
CA PRO A 27 9.20 -7.86 -7.73
C PRO A 27 9.27 -6.36 -7.40
N ALA A 28 8.19 -5.79 -6.87
CA ALA A 28 8.16 -4.41 -6.38
C ALA A 28 9.07 -4.19 -5.17
N ASP A 29 9.10 -5.13 -4.22
CA ASP A 29 9.97 -5.04 -3.04
C ASP A 29 11.46 -5.14 -3.45
N ILE A 30 11.78 -6.02 -4.40
CA ILE A 30 13.15 -6.16 -4.95
C ILE A 30 13.57 -4.87 -5.67
N ASN A 31 12.70 -4.31 -6.51
CA ASN A 31 12.94 -3.02 -7.18
C ASN A 31 13.25 -1.92 -6.18
N LYS A 32 12.39 -1.77 -5.16
CA LYS A 32 12.57 -0.78 -4.09
C LYS A 32 13.91 -0.99 -3.37
N ALA A 33 14.31 -2.23 -3.08
CA ALA A 33 15.58 -2.50 -2.41
C ALA A 33 16.80 -2.10 -3.27
N VAL A 34 16.79 -2.44 -4.56
CA VAL A 34 17.86 -2.05 -5.51
C VAL A 34 17.91 -0.54 -5.67
N GLU A 35 16.76 0.11 -5.87
CA GLU A 35 16.66 1.56 -6.02
C GLU A 35 17.20 2.30 -4.79
N GLN A 36 16.83 1.85 -3.57
CA GLN A 36 17.35 2.43 -2.34
C GLN A 36 18.85 2.20 -2.17
N GLY A 37 19.35 1.01 -2.53
CA GLY A 37 20.78 0.72 -2.52
C GLY A 37 21.56 1.66 -3.45
N LEU A 38 21.10 1.81 -4.69
CA LEU A 38 21.73 2.68 -5.69
C LEU A 38 21.65 4.15 -5.28
N LYS A 39 20.49 4.59 -4.80
CA LYS A 39 20.30 5.95 -4.31
C LYS A 39 21.25 6.27 -3.16
N ALA A 40 21.40 5.38 -2.19
CA ALA A 40 22.33 5.58 -1.07
C ALA A 40 23.79 5.66 -1.55
N ALA A 41 24.18 4.79 -2.48
CA ALA A 41 25.53 4.79 -3.04
C ALA A 41 25.84 6.06 -3.84
N LEU A 42 24.88 6.56 -4.63
CA LEU A 42 25.01 7.83 -5.37
C LEU A 42 24.99 9.05 -4.44
N MET A 43 24.10 9.07 -3.44
CA MET A 43 23.99 10.18 -2.47
C MET A 43 25.22 10.32 -1.58
N ARG A 44 25.92 9.21 -1.29
CA ARG A 44 27.19 9.24 -0.56
C ARG A 44 28.20 10.20 -1.21
N GLU A 45 28.14 10.38 -2.52
CA GLU A 45 29.09 11.20 -3.27
C GLU A 45 28.70 12.68 -3.33
N GLU A 46 27.47 13.05 -2.96
CA GLU A 46 26.99 14.44 -3.01
C GLU A 46 27.86 15.42 -2.21
N PRO A 47 28.32 15.09 -0.98
CA PRO A 47 29.21 15.96 -0.21
C PRO A 47 30.64 16.06 -0.77
N LEU A 48 31.04 15.16 -1.68
CA LEU A 48 32.39 15.14 -2.24
C LEU A 48 32.53 16.20 -3.35
N ALA A 49 33.75 16.72 -3.51
CA ALA A 49 34.08 17.54 -4.68
C ALA A 49 33.81 16.72 -5.97
N PRO A 50 33.35 17.34 -7.07
CA PRO A 50 33.01 16.60 -8.29
C PRO A 50 34.11 15.65 -8.76
N GLU A 51 35.37 16.08 -8.67
CA GLU A 51 36.56 15.32 -9.09
C GLU A 51 36.85 14.10 -8.20
N GLN A 52 36.17 13.99 -7.06
CA GLN A 52 36.25 12.89 -6.10
C GLN A 52 35.01 11.97 -6.17
N ARG A 53 34.23 12.04 -7.24
CA ARG A 53 33.05 11.19 -7.45
C ARG A 53 33.38 10.06 -8.39
N LEU A 54 32.83 8.87 -8.11
CA LEU A 54 33.08 7.65 -8.87
C LEU A 54 32.92 7.87 -10.37
N PHE A 55 31.83 8.51 -10.79
CA PHE A 55 31.46 8.69 -12.21
C PHE A 55 31.71 10.11 -12.75
N TYR A 56 32.66 10.87 -12.18
CA TYR A 56 32.89 12.27 -12.55
C TYR A 56 33.01 12.53 -14.07
N TYR A 57 33.69 11.64 -14.79
CA TYR A 57 33.92 11.77 -16.25
C TYR A 57 32.82 11.15 -17.12
N SER A 58 31.75 10.63 -16.53
CA SER A 58 30.74 9.84 -17.25
C SER A 58 29.42 10.61 -17.40
N ALA A 59 28.82 10.51 -18.58
CA ALA A 59 27.50 11.07 -18.82
C ALA A 59 26.41 10.23 -18.11
N PRO A 60 25.26 10.83 -17.69
CA PRO A 60 24.24 10.13 -16.91
C PRO A 60 23.65 8.87 -17.56
N ASP A 61 23.46 8.92 -18.87
CA ASP A 61 23.02 7.80 -19.70
C ASP A 61 24.08 6.69 -19.76
N ALA A 62 25.35 7.04 -19.93
CA ALA A 62 26.46 6.09 -19.88
C ALA A 62 26.54 5.37 -18.53
N ILE A 63 26.31 6.07 -17.42
CA ILE A 63 26.25 5.49 -16.07
C ILE A 63 25.10 4.48 -15.96
N ALA A 64 23.90 4.83 -16.45
CA ALA A 64 22.74 3.96 -16.39
C ALA A 64 22.97 2.66 -17.17
N PHE A 65 23.44 2.74 -18.43
CA PHE A 65 23.74 1.56 -19.25
C PHE A 65 24.83 0.67 -18.63
N PHE A 66 25.90 1.27 -18.12
CA PHE A 66 26.96 0.53 -17.43
C PHE A 66 26.44 -0.21 -16.19
N LEU A 67 25.63 0.45 -15.36
CA LEU A 67 25.06 -0.18 -14.17
C LEU A 67 24.09 -1.32 -14.55
N GLU A 68 23.27 -1.12 -15.59
CA GLU A 68 22.43 -2.19 -16.14
C GLU A 68 23.27 -3.40 -16.54
N ASP A 69 24.32 -3.22 -17.34
CA ASP A 69 25.24 -4.31 -17.73
C ASP A 69 25.92 -4.98 -16.52
N PHE A 70 26.33 -4.20 -15.52
CA PHE A 70 26.91 -4.74 -14.28
C PHE A 70 25.94 -5.67 -13.54
N PHE A 71 24.67 -5.28 -13.41
CA PHE A 71 23.66 -6.12 -12.75
C PHE A 71 23.15 -7.27 -13.62
N GLN A 72 23.42 -7.25 -14.93
CA GLN A 72 23.18 -8.39 -15.83
C GLN A 72 24.24 -9.50 -15.67
N ASP A 73 25.38 -9.21 -15.04
CA ASP A 73 26.41 -10.21 -14.77
C ASP A 73 25.87 -11.32 -13.87
N ARG A 74 26.13 -12.57 -14.27
CA ARG A 74 25.59 -13.75 -13.59
C ARG A 74 26.09 -13.89 -12.16
N GLU A 75 27.37 -13.65 -11.91
CA GLU A 75 27.95 -13.79 -10.57
C GLU A 75 27.47 -12.66 -9.65
N VAL A 76 27.27 -11.45 -10.20
CA VAL A 76 26.61 -10.35 -9.49
C VAL A 76 25.19 -10.74 -9.07
N GLN A 77 24.40 -11.34 -9.96
CA GLN A 77 23.05 -11.80 -9.62
C GLN A 77 23.06 -12.89 -8.54
N GLU A 78 23.96 -13.87 -8.65
CA GLU A 78 24.10 -14.94 -7.65
C GLU A 78 24.41 -14.36 -6.25
N GLU A 79 25.22 -13.31 -6.15
CA GLU A 79 25.46 -12.60 -4.89
C GLU A 79 24.25 -11.81 -4.39
N LEU A 80 23.55 -11.09 -5.28
CA LEU A 80 22.39 -10.28 -4.90
C LEU A 80 21.15 -11.10 -4.56
N HIS A 81 21.09 -12.36 -4.99
CA HIS A 81 20.06 -13.32 -4.59
C HIS A 81 20.20 -13.82 -3.16
N LYS A 82 21.41 -13.85 -2.61
CA LYS A 82 21.68 -14.36 -1.25
C LYS A 82 20.77 -13.74 -0.17
N PRO A 83 20.64 -12.41 -0.05
CA PRO A 83 19.77 -11.80 0.96
C PRO A 83 18.28 -11.97 0.69
N LEU A 84 17.88 -12.43 -0.51
CA LEU A 84 16.48 -12.70 -0.86
C LEU A 84 16.02 -14.10 -0.42
N GLN A 85 16.97 -15.02 -0.18
CA GLN A 85 16.72 -16.41 0.19
C GLN A 85 16.89 -16.67 1.68
N GLU A 86 17.96 -16.13 2.24
CA GLU A 86 18.35 -16.34 3.63
C GLU A 86 18.47 -14.99 4.35
N GLU A 87 17.74 -14.87 5.45
CA GLU A 87 17.79 -13.68 6.29
C GLU A 87 19.23 -13.45 6.79
N ASN A 88 19.72 -12.21 6.69
CA ASN A 88 21.07 -11.79 7.10
C ASN A 88 22.25 -12.31 6.26
N LYS A 89 22.01 -12.92 5.09
CA LYS A 89 23.09 -13.31 4.18
C LYS A 89 23.48 -12.15 3.26
N ALA A 90 24.56 -11.47 3.59
CA ALA A 90 25.04 -10.34 2.79
C ALA A 90 25.75 -10.81 1.50
N PRO A 91 25.60 -10.06 0.38
CA PRO A 91 26.44 -10.20 -0.80
C PRO A 91 27.93 -10.01 -0.49
N LEU A 92 28.81 -10.74 -1.20
CA LEU A 92 30.27 -10.57 -1.08
C LEU A 92 30.73 -9.30 -1.81
N THR A 93 30.94 -8.22 -1.05
CA THR A 93 31.40 -6.92 -1.60
C THR A 93 32.68 -7.06 -2.43
N SER A 94 33.63 -7.90 -2.04
CA SER A 94 34.88 -8.09 -2.77
C SER A 94 34.66 -8.64 -4.19
N LEU A 95 33.75 -9.62 -4.34
CA LEU A 95 33.40 -10.17 -5.64
C LEU A 95 32.70 -9.10 -6.50
N LEU A 96 31.76 -8.36 -5.90
CA LEU A 96 31.04 -7.30 -6.62
C LEU A 96 31.99 -6.20 -7.10
N VAL A 97 32.99 -5.81 -6.31
CA VAL A 97 34.02 -4.85 -6.71
C VAL A 97 34.87 -5.39 -7.86
N GLU A 98 35.28 -6.66 -7.80
CA GLU A 98 36.03 -7.31 -8.89
C GLU A 98 35.23 -7.29 -10.20
N LYS A 99 33.96 -7.69 -10.15
CA LYS A 99 33.06 -7.68 -11.31
C LYS A 99 32.79 -6.28 -11.82
N PHE A 100 32.61 -5.31 -10.94
CA PHE A 100 32.42 -3.91 -11.32
C PHE A 100 33.61 -3.39 -12.14
N LYS A 101 34.85 -3.68 -11.71
CA LYS A 101 36.06 -3.33 -12.46
C LYS A 101 36.14 -4.07 -13.79
N GLN A 102 35.80 -5.36 -13.81
CA GLN A 102 35.79 -6.18 -15.03
C GLN A 102 34.82 -5.61 -16.07
N VAL A 103 33.59 -5.27 -15.68
CA VAL A 103 32.58 -4.67 -16.58
C VAL A 103 33.04 -3.27 -17.03
N ALA A 104 33.59 -2.46 -16.13
CA ALA A 104 34.08 -1.13 -16.45
C ALA A 104 35.20 -1.15 -17.50
N SER A 105 36.08 -2.15 -17.44
CA SER A 105 37.16 -2.29 -18.44
C SER A 105 36.66 -2.58 -19.86
N ASN A 106 35.44 -3.13 -19.97
CA ASN A 106 34.79 -3.43 -21.26
C ASN A 106 33.88 -2.29 -21.73
N TYR A 107 33.62 -1.27 -20.90
CA TYR A 107 32.70 -0.18 -21.18
C TYR A 107 33.41 1.18 -21.17
N ALA A 108 34.09 1.48 -22.29
CA ALA A 108 34.90 2.70 -22.45
C ALA A 108 34.18 4.03 -22.14
N PRO A 109 32.86 4.20 -22.35
CA PRO A 109 32.15 5.44 -22.00
C PRO A 109 32.05 5.71 -20.50
N THR A 110 32.23 4.70 -19.64
CA THR A 110 32.35 4.92 -18.20
C THR A 110 33.80 4.79 -17.76
N GLN A 111 34.29 5.80 -17.04
CA GLN A 111 35.62 5.78 -16.43
C GLN A 111 35.48 5.91 -14.91
N PRO A 112 34.97 4.87 -14.23
CA PRO A 112 34.82 4.90 -12.80
C PRO A 112 36.20 5.05 -12.12
N GLN A 113 36.28 5.95 -11.14
CA GLN A 113 37.50 6.14 -10.37
C GLN A 113 37.73 4.99 -9.39
N ASP A 114 38.84 4.28 -9.58
CA ASP A 114 39.17 3.04 -8.86
C ASP A 114 39.12 3.14 -7.32
N SER A 115 39.55 4.28 -6.77
CA SER A 115 39.56 4.55 -5.32
C SER A 115 38.17 4.70 -4.71
N PHE A 116 37.14 4.93 -5.53
CA PHE A 116 35.77 5.16 -5.08
C PHE A 116 34.85 3.95 -5.30
N ILE A 117 35.29 2.93 -6.05
CA ILE A 117 34.48 1.73 -6.32
C ILE A 117 34.15 0.99 -5.02
N LEU A 118 35.14 0.71 -4.16
CA LEU A 118 34.91 -0.05 -2.93
C LEU A 118 33.95 0.69 -1.96
N PRO A 119 34.18 1.96 -1.59
CA PRO A 119 33.26 2.67 -0.68
C PRO A 119 31.85 2.83 -1.25
N TRP A 120 31.72 2.98 -2.58
CA TRP A 120 30.43 3.01 -3.26
C TRP A 120 29.72 1.66 -3.14
N MET A 121 30.43 0.56 -3.43
CA MET A 121 29.88 -0.79 -3.36
C MET A 121 29.51 -1.20 -1.94
N GLU A 122 30.32 -0.86 -0.94
CA GLU A 122 29.99 -1.10 0.48
C GLU A 122 28.68 -0.42 0.88
N THR A 123 28.45 0.80 0.40
CA THR A 123 27.24 1.57 0.70
C THR A 123 26.02 0.97 0.01
N PHE A 124 26.17 0.56 -1.25
CA PHE A 124 25.15 -0.17 -1.99
C PHE A 124 24.78 -1.47 -1.27
N VAL A 125 25.75 -2.35 -1.02
CA VAL A 125 25.55 -3.68 -0.43
C VAL A 125 24.93 -3.58 0.96
N LYS A 126 25.42 -2.68 1.81
CA LYS A 126 24.87 -2.43 3.13
C LYS A 126 23.40 -2.05 3.05
N THR A 127 23.08 -1.02 2.28
CA THR A 127 21.71 -0.50 2.18
C THR A 127 20.78 -1.53 1.54
N TYR A 128 21.21 -2.19 0.47
CA TYR A 128 20.45 -3.26 -0.20
C TYR A 128 20.10 -4.37 0.79
N THR A 129 21.08 -4.89 1.53
CA THR A 129 20.88 -5.96 2.52
C THR A 129 19.94 -5.53 3.65
N GLU A 130 20.11 -4.31 4.18
CA GLU A 130 19.22 -3.76 5.21
C GLU A 130 17.76 -3.66 4.72
N LYS A 131 17.57 -3.22 3.46
CA LYS A 131 16.23 -3.08 2.86
C LYS A 131 15.58 -4.42 2.54
N THR A 132 16.31 -5.37 1.96
CA THR A 132 15.78 -6.72 1.70
C THR A 132 15.36 -7.40 2.99
N SER A 133 16.17 -7.30 4.05
CA SER A 133 15.80 -7.86 5.37
C SER A 133 14.56 -7.18 5.95
N SER A 134 14.46 -5.85 5.85
CA SER A 134 13.28 -5.10 6.32
C SER A 134 12.01 -5.51 5.57
N TYR A 135 12.08 -5.62 4.25
CA TYR A 135 10.94 -6.01 3.42
C TYR A 135 10.55 -7.47 3.63
N LEU A 136 11.51 -8.35 3.91
CA LEU A 136 11.22 -9.74 4.28
C LEU A 136 10.47 -9.78 5.61
N GLN A 137 10.92 -9.01 6.59
CA GLN A 137 10.22 -8.86 7.87
C GLN A 137 8.81 -8.30 7.67
N PHE A 138 8.63 -7.31 6.78
CA PHE A 138 7.31 -6.78 6.45
C PHE A 138 6.39 -7.86 5.88
N GLN A 139 6.84 -8.67 4.93
CA GLN A 139 6.04 -9.76 4.38
C GLN A 139 5.67 -10.80 5.46
N LEU A 140 6.59 -11.14 6.36
CA LEU A 140 6.31 -12.01 7.51
C LEU A 140 5.26 -11.40 8.46
N THR A 141 5.40 -10.11 8.79
CA THR A 141 4.43 -9.42 9.63
C THR A 141 3.07 -9.29 8.94
N LYS A 142 3.03 -9.15 7.61
CA LYS A 142 1.78 -9.10 6.85
C LYS A 142 1.01 -10.42 6.95
N ASP A 143 1.68 -11.55 6.82
CA ASP A 143 1.03 -12.85 7.03
C ASP A 143 0.45 -12.95 8.46
N ASN A 144 1.16 -12.47 9.48
CA ASN A 144 0.63 -12.41 10.85
C ASN A 144 -0.56 -11.44 10.98
N TYR A 145 -0.48 -10.26 10.37
CA TYR A 145 -1.53 -9.25 10.31
C TYR A 145 -2.81 -9.84 9.69
N PHE A 146 -2.70 -10.57 8.58
CA PHE A 146 -3.81 -11.26 7.91
C PHE A 146 -4.44 -12.35 8.77
N GLN A 147 -3.60 -13.14 9.44
CA GLN A 147 -4.08 -14.13 10.42
C GLN A 147 -4.87 -13.44 11.54
N GLN A 148 -4.39 -12.31 12.06
CA GLN A 148 -5.10 -11.59 13.12
C GLN A 148 -6.41 -10.94 12.65
N ILE A 149 -6.46 -10.39 11.43
CA ILE A 149 -7.72 -9.95 10.83
C ILE A 149 -8.72 -11.12 10.77
N SER A 150 -8.28 -12.26 10.25
CA SER A 150 -9.14 -13.45 10.14
C SER A 150 -9.61 -13.92 11.53
N ASN A 151 -8.73 -13.92 12.53
CA ASN A 151 -9.12 -14.34 13.88
C ASN A 151 -10.13 -13.40 14.54
N LYS A 152 -9.91 -12.07 14.40
CA LYS A 152 -10.67 -11.05 15.13
C LYS A 152 -11.96 -10.64 14.43
N ILE A 153 -11.96 -10.60 13.09
CA ILE A 153 -13.01 -10.00 12.28
C ILE A 153 -13.88 -11.05 11.58
N ASP A 154 -13.32 -12.19 11.15
CA ASP A 154 -14.07 -13.24 10.42
C ASP A 154 -15.15 -13.90 11.30
N HIS A 155 -14.97 -13.92 12.62
CA HIS A 155 -15.91 -14.57 13.53
C HIS A 155 -17.02 -13.61 13.97
N VAL A 156 -18.19 -13.72 13.33
CA VAL A 156 -19.38 -12.98 13.74
C VAL A 156 -20.01 -13.66 14.96
N LYS A 157 -20.00 -12.98 16.10
CA LYS A 157 -20.70 -13.41 17.31
C LYS A 157 -22.13 -12.89 17.29
N PHE A 158 -23.10 -13.79 17.30
CA PHE A 158 -24.51 -13.39 17.41
C PHE A 158 -24.88 -13.22 18.88
N ALA A 159 -24.94 -11.97 19.34
CA ALA A 159 -25.40 -11.67 20.69
C ALA A 159 -26.91 -12.01 20.81
N GLY A 160 -27.25 -12.95 21.69
CA GLY A 160 -28.64 -13.29 22.02
C GLY A 160 -29.35 -14.28 21.09
N MET A 161 -28.68 -14.83 20.07
CA MET A 161 -29.23 -15.92 19.23
C MET A 161 -28.45 -17.21 19.46
N LEU A 162 -29.14 -18.26 19.94
CA LEU A 162 -28.60 -19.62 19.99
C LEU A 162 -28.48 -20.16 18.56
N VAL A 163 -27.34 -19.93 17.91
CA VAL A 163 -27.00 -20.63 16.68
C VAL A 163 -26.45 -22.00 17.07
N ALA A 164 -27.13 -23.06 16.68
CA ALA A 164 -26.70 -24.44 16.92
C ALA A 164 -25.48 -24.76 16.06
N THR A 165 -24.28 -24.61 16.62
CA THR A 165 -23.03 -25.11 16.03
C THR A 165 -22.59 -26.37 16.77
N GLN A 166 -22.03 -27.35 16.06
CA GLN A 166 -21.70 -28.69 16.60
C GLN A 166 -20.66 -28.68 17.74
N HIS A 167 -20.04 -27.53 18.06
CA HIS A 167 -18.95 -27.42 19.03
C HIS A 167 -19.10 -26.29 20.07
N GLY A 168 -20.33 -25.84 20.36
CA GLY A 168 -20.58 -24.98 21.53
C GLY A 168 -19.98 -23.57 21.48
N ASN A 169 -19.52 -23.12 20.31
CA ASN A 169 -19.03 -21.76 20.09
C ASN A 169 -19.94 -21.06 19.07
N HIS A 170 -20.68 -20.03 19.49
CA HIS A 170 -21.72 -19.34 18.71
C HIS A 170 -21.15 -18.33 17.69
N SER A 171 -20.12 -18.72 16.95
CA SER A 171 -19.51 -17.87 15.91
C SER A 171 -19.53 -18.57 14.57
N LEU A 172 -20.04 -17.89 13.54
CA LEU A 172 -19.93 -18.31 12.14
C LEU A 172 -18.89 -17.44 11.43
N LYS A 173 -18.25 -17.99 10.39
CA LYS A 173 -17.33 -17.23 9.54
C LYS A 173 -18.10 -16.26 8.67
N LEU A 174 -17.57 -15.06 8.48
CA LEU A 174 -18.23 -13.98 7.76
C LEU A 174 -18.40 -14.34 6.29
N ASP A 175 -17.39 -14.97 5.68
CA ASP A 175 -17.42 -15.44 4.29
C ASP A 175 -18.53 -16.46 3.99
N GLN A 176 -18.95 -17.25 4.98
CA GLN A 176 -19.99 -18.28 4.85
C GLN A 176 -21.41 -17.71 4.93
N ILE A 177 -21.58 -16.58 5.59
CA ILE A 177 -22.90 -16.01 5.89
C ILE A 177 -23.16 -14.67 5.19
N PHE A 178 -22.11 -14.04 4.66
CA PHE A 178 -22.21 -12.72 4.06
C PHE A 178 -22.88 -12.81 2.70
N VAL A 179 -23.99 -12.07 2.56
CA VAL A 179 -24.67 -11.87 1.28
C VAL A 179 -24.26 -10.50 0.75
N MET A 180 -23.50 -10.48 -0.34
CA MET A 180 -23.04 -9.24 -0.96
C MET A 180 -24.25 -8.39 -1.38
N PRO A 181 -24.43 -7.19 -0.80
CA PRO A 181 -25.57 -6.35 -1.14
C PRO A 181 -25.41 -5.76 -2.54
N GLU A 182 -26.54 -5.54 -3.21
CA GLU A 182 -26.58 -4.59 -4.33
C GLU A 182 -26.25 -3.19 -3.81
N VAL A 183 -25.58 -2.41 -4.63
CA VAL A 183 -25.31 -1.02 -4.37
C VAL A 183 -25.69 -0.16 -5.57
N GLU A 184 -26.19 1.02 -5.30
CA GLU A 184 -26.53 2.04 -6.29
C GLU A 184 -25.35 2.99 -6.44
N VAL A 185 -24.76 3.03 -7.63
CA VAL A 185 -23.68 3.97 -7.93
C VAL A 185 -24.30 5.31 -8.34
N LEU A 186 -23.99 6.37 -7.60
CA LEU A 186 -24.40 7.73 -7.90
C LEU A 186 -23.26 8.46 -8.61
N HIS A 187 -23.54 8.90 -9.83
CA HIS A 187 -22.69 9.79 -10.61
C HIS A 187 -23.29 11.20 -10.56
N PRO A 188 -22.60 12.22 -10.04
CA PRO A 188 -23.07 13.60 -10.13
C PRO A 188 -23.15 14.04 -11.61
N LEU A 189 -24.31 14.50 -12.06
CA LEU A 189 -24.47 15.12 -13.38
C LEU A 189 -24.01 16.59 -13.28
N GLU A 190 -22.85 16.87 -13.89
CA GLU A 190 -22.34 18.17 -14.34
C GLU A 190 -22.43 19.37 -13.36
N SER A 191 -21.34 19.62 -12.63
CA SER A 191 -20.48 20.81 -12.77
C SER A 191 -19.60 20.98 -11.52
N ARG A 192 -18.28 20.85 -11.72
CA ARG A 192 -17.20 21.02 -10.73
C ARG A 192 -17.19 19.99 -9.59
N ALA A 193 -16.37 18.96 -9.79
CA ALA A 193 -15.91 17.92 -8.86
C ALA A 193 -16.57 16.53 -9.07
N PHE A 194 -15.81 15.64 -9.71
CA PHE A 194 -16.16 14.24 -9.98
C PHE A 194 -15.94 13.38 -8.72
N HIS A 195 -17.02 12.81 -8.15
CA HIS A 195 -16.92 11.82 -7.05
C HIS A 195 -17.93 10.68 -7.21
N PRO A 196 -17.50 9.41 -7.18
CA PRO A 196 -18.40 8.27 -7.20
C PRO A 196 -18.93 7.96 -5.79
N GLN A 197 -20.26 7.88 -5.64
CA GLN A 197 -20.91 7.52 -4.39
C GLN A 197 -21.63 6.18 -4.57
N VAL A 198 -21.74 5.39 -3.51
CA VAL A 198 -22.29 4.04 -3.56
C VAL A 198 -23.29 3.87 -2.42
N ALA A 199 -24.55 3.52 -2.69
CA ALA A 199 -25.63 3.43 -1.70
C ALA A 199 -26.22 2.01 -1.58
N LEU A 200 -26.57 1.56 -0.37
CA LEU A 200 -27.24 0.26 -0.14
C LEU A 200 -28.76 0.31 -0.41
N PRO A 201 -29.43 -0.81 -0.75
CA PRO A 201 -30.83 -0.80 -1.19
C PRO A 201 -31.80 -0.61 -0.01
N GLY A 202 -32.83 0.23 -0.17
CA GLY A 202 -34.02 0.20 0.71
C GLY A 202 -34.29 1.37 1.67
N LYS A 203 -33.86 2.62 1.42
CA LYS A 203 -34.43 3.81 2.10
C LYS A 203 -34.71 4.97 1.14
N GLN A 204 -35.75 5.73 1.46
CA GLN A 204 -36.34 6.79 0.63
C GLN A 204 -35.39 7.99 0.52
N TRP A 205 -34.71 8.06 -0.63
CA TRP A 205 -33.92 9.19 -1.10
C TRP A 205 -34.58 9.73 -2.38
N GLN A 206 -34.63 11.04 -2.56
CA GLN A 206 -35.09 11.66 -3.81
C GLN A 206 -33.87 12.24 -4.55
N PRO A 207 -33.54 11.76 -5.76
CA PRO A 207 -32.43 12.29 -6.54
C PRO A 207 -32.74 13.68 -7.12
N LEU A 208 -31.76 14.59 -7.09
CA LEU A 208 -31.54 15.43 -8.27
C LEU A 208 -31.13 14.49 -9.41
N ARG A 209 -31.95 14.37 -10.45
CA ARG A 209 -31.82 13.46 -11.63
C ARG A 209 -30.42 12.85 -11.80
N THR A 210 -30.23 11.59 -11.41
CA THR A 210 -29.00 10.79 -11.63
C THR A 210 -29.30 9.56 -12.49
N GLN A 211 -28.32 9.07 -13.27
CA GLN A 211 -28.39 7.74 -13.87
C GLN A 211 -27.99 6.71 -12.80
N THR A 212 -28.96 5.99 -12.25
CA THR A 212 -28.71 4.92 -11.27
C THR A 212 -28.36 3.63 -12.00
N VAL A 213 -27.18 3.06 -11.72
CA VAL A 213 -26.84 1.69 -12.15
C VAL A 213 -26.69 0.83 -10.91
N LYS A 214 -27.49 -0.24 -10.83
CA LYS A 214 -27.36 -1.28 -9.80
C LYS A 214 -26.12 -2.12 -10.10
N LYS A 215 -25.18 -2.18 -9.16
CA LYS A 215 -23.96 -3.00 -9.22
C LYS A 215 -23.68 -3.57 -7.84
N THR A 216 -22.83 -4.57 -7.68
CA THR A 216 -22.21 -4.87 -6.36
C THR A 216 -21.00 -3.96 -6.14
N LEU A 217 -20.52 -3.84 -4.89
CA LEU A 217 -19.27 -3.11 -4.63
C LEU A 217 -18.11 -3.71 -5.43
N ALA A 218 -18.05 -5.04 -5.56
CA ALA A 218 -17.05 -5.72 -6.38
C ALA A 218 -17.16 -5.37 -7.88
N GLN A 219 -18.38 -5.30 -8.41
CA GLN A 219 -18.62 -4.87 -9.79
C GLN A 219 -18.25 -3.40 -10.00
N TYR A 220 -18.45 -2.53 -9.00
CA TYR A 220 -18.01 -1.15 -9.07
C TYR A 220 -16.48 -1.05 -9.07
N LEU A 221 -15.81 -1.66 -8.08
CA LEU A 221 -14.35 -1.63 -7.95
C LEU A 221 -13.67 -2.23 -9.18
N SER A 222 -14.20 -3.34 -9.70
CA SER A 222 -13.70 -3.91 -10.96
C SER A 222 -13.98 -3.01 -12.15
N ALA A 223 -15.15 -2.37 -12.28
CA ALA A 223 -15.50 -1.52 -13.42
C ALA A 223 -14.71 -0.21 -13.49
N VAL A 224 -14.19 0.28 -12.37
CA VAL A 224 -13.27 1.43 -12.35
C VAL A 224 -11.92 1.10 -13.03
N LYS A 225 -11.74 -0.17 -13.48
CA LYS A 225 -10.78 -0.86 -14.40
C LYS A 225 -9.40 -0.28 -14.68
N THR A 226 -9.19 1.00 -14.67
CA THR A 226 -7.88 1.62 -14.75
C THR A 226 -7.32 1.78 -13.33
N TRP A 227 -6.78 0.69 -12.79
CA TRP A 227 -5.77 0.73 -11.71
C TRP A 227 -4.61 1.68 -12.05
N GLN A 228 -4.46 1.99 -13.36
CA GLN A 228 -3.55 2.96 -13.99
C GLN A 228 -4.19 4.32 -14.38
N ALA A 229 -5.41 4.66 -13.97
CA ALA A 229 -5.98 5.97 -14.30
C ALA A 229 -5.29 7.05 -13.47
N ASN A 230 -4.66 8.00 -14.18
CA ASN A 230 -3.91 9.14 -13.66
C ASN A 230 -4.72 10.17 -12.84
N SER A 231 -5.87 9.78 -12.26
CA SER A 231 -6.61 10.66 -11.36
C SER A 231 -6.77 10.03 -9.98
N ALA A 232 -6.09 10.59 -8.97
CA ALA A 232 -6.29 10.29 -7.56
C ALA A 232 -7.78 10.36 -7.12
N LYS A 233 -8.63 11.05 -7.91
CA LYS A 233 -10.05 11.29 -7.63
C LYS A 233 -10.96 10.06 -7.75
N SER A 234 -10.59 9.02 -8.50
CA SER A 234 -11.43 7.81 -8.70
C SER A 234 -11.22 6.72 -7.65
N ARG A 235 -10.23 6.88 -6.76
CA ARG A 235 -9.84 5.89 -5.74
C ARG A 235 -10.49 6.12 -4.37
N ASN A 236 -11.21 7.22 -4.21
CA ASN A 236 -11.94 7.57 -2.99
C ASN A 236 -13.44 7.33 -3.18
N VAL A 237 -13.99 6.41 -2.39
CA VAL A 237 -15.39 5.96 -2.50
C VAL A 237 -16.13 6.25 -1.20
N MET A 238 -17.28 6.91 -1.31
CA MET A 238 -18.21 7.02 -0.20
C MET A 238 -19.25 5.89 -0.24
N LEU A 239 -19.33 5.12 0.84
CA LEU A 239 -20.38 4.14 1.06
C LEU A 239 -21.46 4.73 1.98
N LEU A 240 -22.62 4.99 1.40
CA LEU A 240 -23.79 5.54 2.07
C LEU A 240 -24.81 4.45 2.40
N GLY A 241 -25.45 4.58 3.55
CA GLY A 241 -26.50 3.68 3.97
C GLY A 241 -27.04 4.03 5.34
N ALA A 242 -28.26 3.61 5.64
CA ALA A 242 -28.87 3.89 6.92
C ALA A 242 -28.11 3.25 8.10
N PRO A 243 -28.33 3.71 9.35
CA PRO A 243 -27.94 2.95 10.52
C PRO A 243 -28.48 1.52 10.45
N GLY A 244 -27.62 0.53 10.73
CA GLY A 244 -27.97 -0.89 10.63
C GLY A 244 -28.01 -1.50 9.23
N SER A 245 -27.66 -0.75 8.16
CA SER A 245 -27.66 -1.29 6.79
C SER A 245 -26.50 -2.26 6.48
N GLY A 246 -25.59 -2.49 7.43
CA GLY A 246 -24.46 -3.41 7.26
C GLY A 246 -23.19 -2.79 6.64
N LYS A 247 -23.00 -1.45 6.68
CA LYS A 247 -21.80 -0.78 6.16
C LYS A 247 -20.49 -1.30 6.78
N THR A 248 -20.43 -1.32 8.11
CA THR A 248 -19.32 -1.91 8.88
C THR A 248 -19.10 -3.38 8.53
N THR A 249 -20.19 -4.16 8.39
CA THR A 249 -20.11 -5.57 8.00
C THR A 249 -19.52 -5.74 6.60
N LEU A 250 -19.89 -4.88 5.65
CA LEU A 250 -19.30 -4.87 4.31
C LEU A 250 -17.81 -4.52 4.35
N MET A 251 -17.39 -3.51 5.14
CA MET A 251 -15.96 -3.19 5.32
C MET A 251 -15.17 -4.37 5.92
N ASN A 252 -15.71 -4.99 6.96
CA ASN A 252 -15.11 -6.17 7.59
C ASN A 252 -15.00 -7.32 6.59
N TYR A 253 -16.02 -7.55 5.76
CA TYR A 253 -15.98 -8.56 4.70
C TYR A 253 -14.86 -8.27 3.70
N VAL A 254 -14.72 -7.02 3.25
CA VAL A 254 -13.63 -6.62 2.34
C VAL A 254 -12.26 -6.91 2.95
N ALA A 255 -12.05 -6.53 4.21
CA ALA A 255 -10.80 -6.79 4.92
C ALA A 255 -10.49 -8.28 5.06
N VAL A 256 -11.51 -9.11 5.38
CA VAL A 256 -11.37 -10.56 5.50
C VAL A 256 -11.04 -11.19 4.14
N MET A 257 -11.71 -10.80 3.05
CA MET A 257 -11.39 -11.31 1.70
C MET A 257 -9.94 -11.00 1.31
N LEU A 258 -9.47 -9.78 1.61
CA LEU A 258 -8.06 -9.41 1.39
C LEU A 258 -7.09 -10.21 2.25
N ALA A 259 -7.40 -10.41 3.54
CA ALA A 259 -6.59 -11.20 4.45
C ALA A 259 -6.54 -12.70 4.07
N GLN A 260 -7.62 -13.21 3.48
CA GLN A 260 -7.70 -14.56 2.92
C GLN A 260 -7.06 -14.68 1.53
N LYS A 261 -6.41 -13.61 1.02
CA LYS A 261 -5.76 -13.53 -0.30
C LYS A 261 -6.74 -13.80 -1.46
N GLN A 262 -7.97 -13.28 -1.34
CA GLN A 262 -9.03 -13.32 -2.37
C GLN A 262 -9.47 -11.91 -2.82
N PRO A 263 -8.56 -11.06 -3.32
CA PRO A 263 -8.88 -9.71 -3.79
C PRO A 263 -9.93 -9.68 -4.93
N GLU A 264 -9.96 -10.71 -5.77
CA GLU A 264 -10.89 -10.83 -6.90
C GLU A 264 -12.37 -10.94 -6.46
N ALA A 265 -12.63 -11.46 -5.25
CA ALA A 265 -13.97 -11.48 -4.66
C ALA A 265 -14.53 -10.05 -4.48
N MET A 266 -13.64 -9.07 -4.35
CA MET A 266 -13.95 -7.65 -4.25
C MET A 266 -13.68 -6.88 -5.55
N GLY A 267 -13.44 -7.58 -6.66
CA GLY A 267 -13.12 -6.94 -7.94
C GLY A 267 -11.78 -6.21 -7.96
N LEU A 268 -10.89 -6.51 -7.00
CA LEU A 268 -9.54 -5.96 -6.91
C LEU A 268 -8.57 -6.80 -7.77
N ALA A 269 -7.46 -6.20 -8.20
CA ALA A 269 -6.49 -6.89 -9.05
C ALA A 269 -5.79 -8.04 -8.27
N PRO A 270 -5.84 -9.30 -8.74
CA PRO A 270 -5.33 -10.46 -8.00
C PRO A 270 -3.80 -10.58 -7.99
N ASP A 271 -3.13 -9.90 -8.89
CA ASP A 271 -1.67 -9.82 -9.02
C ASP A 271 -1.03 -8.77 -8.11
N LEU A 272 -1.83 -7.90 -7.48
CA LEU A 272 -1.36 -6.91 -6.53
C LEU A 272 -1.34 -7.44 -5.09
N ASP A 273 -0.24 -7.16 -4.39
CA ASP A 273 -0.03 -7.55 -2.99
C ASP A 273 -0.75 -6.59 -2.02
N TRP A 274 -2.08 -6.63 -2.00
CA TRP A 274 -2.96 -5.73 -1.24
C TRP A 274 -2.74 -5.77 0.28
N LEU A 275 -2.87 -4.62 0.95
CA LEU A 275 -2.96 -4.52 2.41
C LEU A 275 -4.23 -3.72 2.81
N PRO A 276 -5.23 -4.32 3.47
CA PRO A 276 -6.33 -3.57 4.08
C PRO A 276 -5.84 -2.83 5.32
N ILE A 277 -6.29 -1.60 5.51
CA ILE A 277 -6.07 -0.82 6.74
C ILE A 277 -7.42 -0.37 7.26
N LEU A 278 -7.87 -0.91 8.39
CA LEU A 278 -9.14 -0.53 9.02
C LEU A 278 -8.92 0.60 10.02
N ILE A 279 -9.75 1.64 9.91
CA ILE A 279 -9.81 2.76 10.83
C ILE A 279 -11.26 2.91 11.29
N ASP A 280 -11.52 2.60 12.56
CA ASP A 280 -12.77 2.99 13.20
C ASP A 280 -12.65 4.47 13.56
N ILE A 281 -13.39 5.34 12.86
CA ILE A 281 -13.29 6.79 13.04
C ILE A 281 -13.72 7.17 14.45
N ARG A 282 -14.74 6.51 15.01
CA ARG A 282 -15.24 6.81 16.35
C ARG A 282 -14.18 6.50 17.40
N ASP A 283 -13.58 5.32 17.32
CA ASP A 283 -12.52 4.93 18.24
C ASP A 283 -11.29 5.82 18.05
N TRP A 284 -10.91 6.14 16.81
CA TRP A 284 -9.78 7.03 16.53
C TRP A 284 -9.92 8.41 17.16
N VAL A 285 -11.10 9.04 17.08
CA VAL A 285 -11.29 10.39 17.64
C VAL A 285 -11.31 10.43 19.16
N GLU A 286 -11.47 9.28 19.83
CA GLU A 286 -11.33 9.17 21.29
C GLU A 286 -9.86 9.28 21.72
N TYR A 287 -8.92 8.91 20.85
CA TYR A 287 -7.50 9.15 21.06
C TYR A 287 -7.13 10.59 20.66
N SER A 288 -7.04 11.48 21.66
CA SER A 288 -6.61 12.86 21.44
C SER A 288 -5.25 12.92 20.72
N ASP A 289 -5.19 13.68 19.62
CA ASP A 289 -3.97 14.13 18.93
C ASP A 289 -3.06 13.09 18.26
N ILE A 290 -3.54 11.87 17.98
CA ILE A 290 -2.78 10.90 17.18
C ILE A 290 -3.12 10.96 15.68
N SER A 291 -2.13 10.63 14.83
CA SER A 291 -2.32 10.51 13.39
C SER A 291 -3.08 9.23 13.02
N ILE A 292 -3.60 9.15 11.78
CA ILE A 292 -4.26 7.95 11.25
C ILE A 292 -3.29 6.75 11.23
N LEU A 293 -2.02 6.97 10.89
CA LEU A 293 -1.00 5.92 10.92
C LEU A 293 -0.74 5.41 12.34
N GLU A 294 -0.61 6.33 13.29
CA GLU A 294 -0.39 5.95 14.68
C GLU A 294 -1.58 5.16 15.23
N TYR A 295 -2.81 5.59 14.90
CA TYR A 295 -4.01 4.83 15.21
C TYR A 295 -3.99 3.43 14.58
N ALA A 296 -3.67 3.31 13.29
CA ALA A 296 -3.61 2.01 12.60
C ALA A 296 -2.61 1.06 13.26
N ARG A 297 -1.45 1.58 13.69
CA ARG A 297 -0.44 0.83 14.46
C ARG A 297 -0.99 0.37 15.80
N GLN A 298 -1.60 1.26 16.56
CA GLN A 298 -2.18 0.91 17.86
C GLN A 298 -3.33 -0.10 17.72
N PHE A 299 -4.19 0.06 16.70
CA PHE A 299 -5.25 -0.90 16.40
C PHE A 299 -4.67 -2.28 16.05
N ALA A 300 -3.63 -2.35 15.22
CA ALA A 300 -2.97 -3.61 14.87
C ALA A 300 -2.35 -4.30 16.11
N GLU A 301 -1.63 -3.54 16.93
CA GLU A 301 -0.92 -4.09 18.09
C GLU A 301 -1.87 -4.44 19.26
N LYS A 302 -2.83 -3.56 19.57
CA LYS A 302 -3.69 -3.67 20.77
C LYS A 302 -5.01 -4.38 20.50
N THR A 303 -5.59 -4.20 19.32
CA THR A 303 -6.94 -4.72 18.99
C THR A 303 -6.87 -6.02 18.21
N LEU A 304 -6.03 -6.06 17.17
CA LEU A 304 -5.77 -7.27 16.38
C LEU A 304 -4.74 -8.21 17.04
N LEU A 305 -3.93 -7.71 17.98
CA LEU A 305 -2.89 -8.49 18.68
C LEU A 305 -1.75 -8.96 17.76
N VAL A 306 -1.42 -8.14 16.76
CA VAL A 306 -0.28 -8.36 15.85
C VAL A 306 1.00 -8.18 16.64
N LYS A 307 1.83 -9.22 16.66
CA LYS A 307 3.07 -9.21 17.44
C LYS A 307 4.17 -8.49 16.68
N SER A 308 4.84 -7.57 17.35
CA SER A 308 6.06 -6.91 16.86
C SER A 308 5.89 -6.26 15.49
N LEU A 309 4.98 -5.29 15.38
CA LEU A 309 4.76 -4.53 14.15
C LEU A 309 5.98 -3.65 13.85
N PRO A 310 6.78 -3.92 12.80
CA PRO A 310 8.01 -3.18 12.57
C PRO A 310 7.69 -1.74 12.14
N LYS A 311 8.66 -0.84 12.37
CA LYS A 311 8.54 0.56 11.93
C LYS A 311 8.49 0.63 10.40
N GLY A 312 7.64 1.48 9.85
CA GLY A 312 7.49 1.61 8.39
C GLY A 312 6.62 0.53 7.75
N PHE A 313 6.01 -0.37 8.54
CA PHE A 313 5.17 -1.44 8.03
C PHE A 313 4.04 -0.90 7.13
N PHE A 314 3.15 -0.04 7.63
CA PHE A 314 2.04 0.47 6.82
C PHE A 314 2.52 1.37 5.68
N GLU A 315 3.52 2.20 5.97
CA GLU A 315 4.13 3.13 5.03
C GLU A 315 4.67 2.40 3.80
N HIS A 316 5.23 1.19 3.97
CA HIS A 316 5.72 0.36 2.86
C HIS A 316 4.65 0.12 1.79
N TRP A 317 3.44 -0.31 2.18
CA TRP A 317 2.36 -0.53 1.20
C TRP A 317 1.67 0.77 0.78
N LEU A 318 1.56 1.76 1.67
CA LEU A 318 0.94 3.06 1.37
C LEU A 318 1.71 3.84 0.30
N GLU A 319 3.04 3.89 0.41
CA GLU A 319 3.91 4.54 -0.59
C GLU A 319 3.76 3.88 -1.97
N ASP A 320 3.55 2.57 -1.99
CA ASP A 320 3.43 1.78 -3.21
C ASP A 320 2.02 1.83 -3.84
N GLY A 321 1.05 2.47 -3.17
CA GLY A 321 -0.35 2.50 -3.64
C GLY A 321 -1.07 1.15 -3.54
N ARG A 322 -0.56 0.23 -2.71
CA ARG A 322 -1.05 -1.15 -2.59
C ARG A 322 -1.99 -1.35 -1.40
N THR A 323 -2.60 -0.27 -0.90
CA THR A 323 -3.52 -0.37 0.24
C THR A 323 -4.97 -0.06 -0.12
N LEU A 324 -5.85 -0.69 0.64
CA LEU A 324 -7.26 -0.33 0.72
C LEU A 324 -7.55 0.18 2.13
N ILE A 325 -7.68 1.50 2.25
CA ILE A 325 -7.95 2.21 3.50
C ILE A 325 -9.46 2.20 3.73
N LEU A 326 -9.88 1.58 4.83
CA LEU A 326 -11.28 1.38 5.20
C LEU A 326 -11.58 2.26 6.41
N LEU A 327 -12.20 3.42 6.16
CA LEU A 327 -12.57 4.41 7.15
C LEU A 327 -14.05 4.24 7.54
N ASP A 328 -14.32 3.67 8.72
CA ASP A 328 -15.68 3.35 9.14
C ASP A 328 -16.24 4.37 10.13
N GLY A 329 -17.44 4.88 9.86
CA GLY A 329 -18.28 5.57 10.83
C GLY A 329 -18.07 7.08 10.91
N LEU A 330 -17.91 7.78 9.79
CA LEU A 330 -17.79 9.25 9.82
C LEU A 330 -19.01 9.94 10.45
N ASP A 331 -20.20 9.38 10.27
CA ASP A 331 -21.45 9.83 10.88
C ASP A 331 -21.44 9.78 12.41
N GLN A 332 -20.54 9.01 13.01
CA GLN A 332 -20.46 8.85 14.47
C GLN A 332 -19.76 10.05 15.15
N VAL A 333 -19.13 10.95 14.38
CA VAL A 333 -18.56 12.20 14.89
C VAL A 333 -19.62 13.30 14.88
N THR A 334 -20.34 13.43 16.00
CA THR A 334 -21.51 14.32 16.09
C THR A 334 -21.18 15.79 16.33
N GLU A 335 -19.97 16.10 16.81
CA GLU A 335 -19.54 17.48 17.09
C GLU A 335 -18.97 18.13 15.81
N PRO A 336 -19.58 19.21 15.26
CA PRO A 336 -19.20 19.75 13.95
C PRO A 336 -17.74 20.15 13.84
N ALA A 337 -17.19 20.86 14.85
CA ALA A 337 -15.80 21.30 14.85
C ALA A 337 -14.81 20.11 14.86
N LYS A 338 -15.14 19.03 15.58
CA LYS A 338 -14.35 17.79 15.53
C LYS A 338 -14.52 17.08 14.19
N GLY A 339 -15.73 17.05 13.63
CA GLY A 339 -16.00 16.50 12.30
C GLY A 339 -15.16 17.16 11.20
N GLU A 340 -15.08 18.49 11.20
CA GLU A 340 -14.23 19.26 10.28
C GLU A 340 -12.74 18.91 10.45
N GLN A 341 -12.25 18.86 11.69
CA GLN A 341 -10.86 18.49 11.96
C GLN A 341 -10.54 17.06 11.50
N VAL A 342 -11.45 16.11 11.74
CA VAL A 342 -11.32 14.72 11.32
C VAL A 342 -11.27 14.61 9.81
N VAL A 343 -12.19 15.28 9.10
CA VAL A 343 -12.18 15.31 7.64
C VAL A 343 -10.90 15.96 7.10
N GLY A 344 -10.43 17.04 7.71
CA GLY A 344 -9.15 17.67 7.37
C GLY A 344 -7.98 16.69 7.50
N LYS A 345 -7.86 16.01 8.65
CA LYS A 345 -6.82 14.99 8.87
C LYS A 345 -6.90 13.82 7.87
N ILE A 346 -8.10 13.37 7.52
CA ILE A 346 -8.25 12.32 6.50
C ILE A 346 -7.82 12.83 5.14
N LYS A 347 -8.21 14.05 4.75
CA LYS A 347 -7.77 14.65 3.48
C LYS A 347 -6.25 14.75 3.40
N ASP A 348 -5.61 15.25 4.45
CA ASP A 348 -4.15 15.37 4.51
C ASP A 348 -3.48 14.00 4.34
N PHE A 349 -4.03 12.97 4.99
CA PHE A 349 -3.54 11.59 4.86
C PHE A 349 -3.70 11.03 3.44
N ILE A 350 -4.83 11.29 2.79
CA ILE A 350 -5.07 10.89 1.39
C ILE A 350 -4.13 11.65 0.45
N GLN A 351 -3.89 12.94 0.68
CA GLN A 351 -2.95 13.73 -0.10
C GLN A 351 -1.50 13.27 0.10
N GLN A 352 -1.15 12.83 1.30
CA GLN A 352 0.16 12.23 1.59
C GLN A 352 0.36 10.90 0.84
N PHE A 353 -0.71 10.10 0.66
CA PHE A 353 -0.65 8.79 0.02
C PHE A 353 -1.69 8.63 -1.12
N PRO A 354 -1.59 9.42 -2.21
CA PRO A 354 -2.66 9.60 -3.20
C PRO A 354 -2.91 8.40 -4.12
N ASN A 355 -2.05 7.38 -4.05
CA ASN A 355 -2.14 6.20 -4.90
C ASN A 355 -2.98 5.06 -4.32
N ASN A 356 -3.48 5.21 -3.10
CA ASN A 356 -4.23 4.18 -2.39
C ASN A 356 -5.73 4.32 -2.61
N TRP A 357 -6.44 3.20 -2.41
CA TRP A 357 -7.89 3.19 -2.41
C TRP A 357 -8.41 3.54 -1.02
N VAL A 358 -9.48 4.30 -0.99
CA VAL A 358 -10.16 4.70 0.24
C VAL A 358 -11.63 4.39 0.10
N ILE A 359 -12.18 3.66 1.07
CA ILE A 359 -13.62 3.52 1.25
C ILE A 359 -13.96 4.19 2.58
N LEU A 360 -14.90 5.12 2.55
CA LEU A 360 -15.38 5.87 3.70
C LEU A 360 -16.87 5.60 3.90
N THR A 361 -17.28 5.19 5.10
CA THR A 361 -18.71 5.00 5.39
C THR A 361 -19.31 6.21 6.07
N CYS A 362 -20.58 6.48 5.77
CA CYS A 362 -21.38 7.48 6.46
C CYS A 362 -22.86 7.12 6.36
N ASP A 363 -23.68 7.63 7.28
CA ASP A 363 -25.13 7.58 7.13
C ASP A 363 -25.65 8.67 6.17
N ASN A 364 -26.83 8.40 5.58
CA ASN A 364 -27.43 9.31 4.59
C ASN A 364 -27.82 10.67 5.19
N SER A 365 -28.32 10.71 6.43
CA SER A 365 -28.77 11.94 7.08
C SER A 365 -27.62 12.88 7.41
N SER A 366 -26.55 12.34 7.99
CA SER A 366 -25.33 13.05 8.33
C SER A 366 -24.66 13.59 7.07
N TYR A 367 -24.61 12.80 6.00
CA TYR A 367 -24.12 13.27 4.69
C TYR A 367 -24.85 14.53 4.20
N HIS A 368 -26.18 14.54 4.24
CA HIS A 368 -26.96 15.69 3.76
C HIS A 368 -26.88 16.92 4.65
N ASN A 369 -26.76 16.72 5.97
CA ASN A 369 -26.84 17.80 6.94
C ASN A 369 -25.47 18.41 7.30
N SER A 370 -24.36 17.77 6.92
CA SER A 370 -23.02 18.17 7.32
C SER A 370 -22.22 18.77 6.17
N ASN A 371 -22.04 20.10 6.19
CA ASN A 371 -21.24 20.82 5.19
C ASN A 371 -19.81 20.29 5.05
N PHE A 372 -19.18 19.85 6.14
CA PHE A 372 -17.81 19.33 6.14
C PHE A 372 -17.66 17.99 5.40
N ILE A 373 -18.73 17.18 5.29
CA ILE A 373 -18.68 15.93 4.53
C ILE A 373 -18.66 16.21 3.02
N TRP A 374 -19.31 17.30 2.60
CA TRP A 374 -19.16 17.81 1.23
C TRP A 374 -17.75 18.35 0.99
N GLU A 375 -17.12 18.93 2.01
CA GLU A 375 -15.74 19.36 1.91
C GLU A 375 -14.81 18.19 1.65
N PHE A 376 -14.98 17.03 2.28
CA PHE A 376 -14.16 15.82 2.01
C PHE A 376 -13.91 15.58 0.52
N TYR A 377 -14.94 15.81 -0.30
CA TYR A 377 -14.90 15.65 -1.74
C TYR A 377 -14.61 16.95 -2.52
N ARG A 378 -14.92 18.14 -1.98
CA ARG A 378 -14.40 19.39 -2.56
C ARG A 378 -12.88 19.45 -2.42
N ASN A 379 -12.17 19.15 -3.50
CA ASN A 379 -10.81 19.60 -3.69
C ASN A 379 -10.76 20.50 -4.93
N GLU A 380 -10.37 21.75 -4.68
CA GLU A 380 -9.81 22.68 -5.66
C GLU A 380 -8.67 22.03 -6.45
#